data_AF-A0A9W8H8M8-F1
#
_entry.id   AF-A0A9W8H8M8-F1
#
_cell.length_a   1.000
_cell.length_b   1.000
_cell.length_c   1.000
_cell.angle_alpha   90.00
_cell.angle_beta   90.00
_cell.angle_gamma   90.00
#
_symmetry.space_group_name_H-M   'P 1'
#
loop_
_entity.id
_entity.type
_entity.pdbx_description
1 polymer ?
#
loop_
_entity_poly.entity_id
_entity_poly.type
_entity_poly.pdbx_seq_one_letter_code
_entity_poly.pdbx_strand_id
1 'polypeptide(L)'
;MGALSAEMLPAEMLPAEMLPAPSAPNRPPPQRTAALTAAAAATATTAAVGGHSLYHIPATLISFTADYLSKLFSAVEKPAGVLKRPDRPVDGRKYPEFRQFIHTLLINGRISADTLVHALIYLSRFHRRVARRRALVEEGAKHKLFLAALLVASKFCDDRQPLATTVVCGFLPAGLLSLAEVNRIERAFLCAIQYKLIVDPDELALLLSKHGIDIRSIARAIAERRQAAAAACGPRPPAGLISAALFSASSARLAVPGRTVLHTARLETAVARVFSGIQPTGVPQLGNYLGSIRNWVRLQGSALGADGAQAHEQYISIVDLHALTVPRDPGRLRADTLEMAAALVACGIDPARSVLFRQSAVPQHAQLHWALGCITPVGWLNRMTQWKSKQQQQQQLAGGGDPSLLAGLLTYPVLMAADVLLYRATHVPVGEDQVQHLELARDIAAHFNKTFRRALFPMPRALLTESARIMSLRDPLRKMSKSDPLTQARITLADSDAEIRAKIQRATTDCGGAGAGVTYDPAARPGVSNLVAIYAALRDVAPQAAAAAELRSLNNSQLKAAVTEAAIATLAPIRDETRRLLRDPAHIEATLRAGEDRARAAAAASWAEIAECIGLRHH
;
A
#
# COMPACT_ATOMS: atom_id res chain seq x y z
N MET A 1 -5.10 31.46 59.47
CA MET A 1 -3.92 30.87 60.15
C MET A 1 -3.02 30.24 59.08
N GLY A 2 -1.69 30.26 59.18
CA GLY A 2 -0.91 30.84 60.29
C GLY A 2 0.62 30.74 60.26
N ALA A 3 1.28 30.48 59.11
CA ALA A 3 2.74 30.59 58.90
C ALA A 3 3.70 29.66 59.71
N LEU A 4 5.01 29.84 59.45
CA LEU A 4 6.23 29.18 59.99
C LEU A 4 6.54 27.78 59.36
N SER A 5 7.71 27.45 58.79
CA SER A 5 9.14 27.89 58.89
C SER A 5 9.91 27.32 60.10
N ALA A 6 11.20 26.93 60.01
CA ALA A 6 12.12 26.61 58.90
C ALA A 6 13.44 26.01 59.46
N GLU A 7 14.24 25.24 58.70
CA GLU A 7 15.66 24.89 58.99
C GLU A 7 16.35 24.11 57.84
N MET A 8 17.67 23.83 57.87
CA MET A 8 18.75 24.70 57.35
C MET A 8 20.07 23.94 57.01
N LEU A 9 20.51 23.92 55.72
CA LEU A 9 21.92 23.85 55.19
C LEU A 9 22.93 22.77 55.74
N PRO A 10 24.22 22.66 55.29
CA PRO A 10 24.98 23.30 54.19
C PRO A 10 25.59 22.31 53.15
N ALA A 11 26.64 22.69 52.40
CA ALA A 11 27.31 21.89 51.34
C ALA A 11 28.81 22.24 51.12
N GLU A 12 29.58 21.38 50.41
CA GLU A 12 31.04 21.49 50.14
C GLU A 12 31.50 20.78 48.81
N MET A 13 32.74 20.93 48.27
CA MET A 13 33.44 22.16 47.82
C MET A 13 34.70 21.94 46.91
N LEU A 14 34.65 21.13 45.83
CA LEU A 14 35.63 21.15 44.68
C LEU A 14 37.12 20.80 45.00
N PRO A 15 38.12 20.81 44.06
CA PRO A 15 38.18 21.10 42.59
C PRO A 15 38.56 19.82 41.74
N ALA A 16 39.31 19.74 40.62
CA ALA A 16 40.23 20.60 39.85
C ALA A 16 40.43 20.12 38.36
N GLU A 17 41.45 20.64 37.63
CA GLU A 17 41.72 20.44 36.18
C GLU A 17 43.20 20.11 35.86
N MET A 18 43.55 19.70 34.60
CA MET A 18 44.83 20.02 33.91
C MET A 18 44.88 19.63 32.40
N LEU A 19 45.77 20.30 31.61
CA LEU A 19 46.04 20.22 30.15
C LEU A 19 47.52 20.70 29.86
N PRO A 20 48.08 20.79 28.62
CA PRO A 20 48.11 19.91 27.42
C PRO A 20 49.52 19.78 26.69
N ALA A 21 49.60 19.01 25.57
CA ALA A 21 50.62 19.06 24.45
C ALA A 21 52.08 18.57 24.74
N PRO A 22 53.00 18.23 23.76
CA PRO A 22 53.31 18.83 22.42
C PRO A 22 53.51 17.84 21.21
N SER A 23 54.37 18.12 20.21
CA SER A 23 54.21 17.66 18.79
C SER A 23 55.44 17.44 17.84
N ALA A 24 55.27 16.60 16.78
CA ALA A 24 55.98 16.54 15.45
C ALA A 24 57.44 15.97 15.37
N PRO A 25 58.11 15.75 14.18
CA PRO A 25 57.77 15.95 12.73
C PRO A 25 58.26 14.85 11.68
N ASN A 26 58.11 15.14 10.35
CA ASN A 26 58.79 14.58 9.13
C ASN A 26 58.49 13.13 8.60
N ARG A 27 58.61 12.76 7.29
CA ARG A 27 58.50 13.40 5.93
C ARG A 27 58.38 12.31 4.79
N PRO A 28 58.06 12.62 3.51
CA PRO A 28 57.69 11.67 2.41
C PRO A 28 58.84 11.38 1.40
N PRO A 29 58.75 10.50 0.36
CA PRO A 29 57.99 10.69 -0.92
C PRO A 29 57.48 9.32 -1.54
N PRO A 30 57.18 9.12 -2.86
CA PRO A 30 56.99 10.05 -4.00
C PRO A 30 55.67 9.86 -4.80
N GLN A 31 55.45 10.72 -5.80
CA GLN A 31 54.32 10.68 -6.75
C GLN A 31 54.59 9.78 -7.97
N ARG A 32 53.56 9.11 -8.51
CA ARG A 32 53.30 8.95 -9.96
C ARG A 32 51.93 8.30 -10.23
N THR A 33 51.39 8.47 -11.45
CA THR A 33 50.11 7.91 -11.97
C THR A 33 48.78 8.47 -11.42
N ALA A 34 48.77 9.68 -10.88
CA ALA A 34 47.53 10.45 -10.67
C ALA A 34 46.93 10.95 -12.00
N ALA A 35 46.38 10.03 -12.80
CA ALA A 35 45.77 10.34 -14.12
C ALA A 35 44.66 9.38 -14.57
N LEU A 36 44.54 8.17 -14.01
CA LEU A 36 43.65 7.11 -14.55
C LEU A 36 42.64 6.51 -13.55
N THR A 37 42.62 6.98 -12.30
CA THR A 37 41.76 6.43 -11.22
C THR A 37 40.61 7.34 -10.79
N ALA A 38 40.32 8.41 -11.53
CA ALA A 38 39.23 9.36 -11.22
C ALA A 38 37.81 8.86 -11.56
N ALA A 39 37.67 7.86 -12.44
CA ALA A 39 36.36 7.40 -12.95
C ALA A 39 35.73 6.21 -12.17
N ALA A 40 36.49 5.57 -11.27
CA ALA A 40 36.04 4.36 -10.56
C ALA A 40 35.71 4.60 -9.07
N ALA A 41 36.09 5.73 -8.50
CA ALA A 41 36.05 5.98 -7.05
C ALA A 41 34.68 6.44 -6.51
N ALA A 42 33.68 6.69 -7.37
CA ALA A 42 32.40 7.28 -6.99
C ALA A 42 31.36 6.30 -6.39
N THR A 43 31.66 4.99 -6.34
CA THR A 43 30.66 3.94 -6.03
C THR A 43 31.07 3.00 -4.88
N ALA A 44 32.07 3.37 -4.06
CA ALA A 44 32.74 2.46 -3.13
C ALA A 44 32.96 3.01 -1.69
N THR A 45 32.27 4.07 -1.26
CA THR A 45 32.60 4.78 0.00
C THR A 45 31.42 4.95 0.97
N THR A 46 30.64 3.89 1.20
CA THR A 46 29.73 3.78 2.36
C THR A 46 29.73 2.35 2.94
N ALA A 47 30.89 1.87 3.38
CA ALA A 47 31.05 0.50 3.90
C ALA A 47 32.18 0.36 4.96
N ALA A 48 32.24 1.28 5.94
CA ALA A 48 33.28 1.25 6.98
C ALA A 48 32.82 1.78 8.37
N VAL A 49 31.55 1.58 8.73
CA VAL A 49 31.06 1.68 10.13
C VAL A 49 30.23 0.43 10.41
N GLY A 50 30.39 -0.16 11.61
CA GLY A 50 30.13 -1.58 11.86
C GLY A 50 28.75 -2.10 11.47
N GLY A 51 28.73 -3.17 10.65
CA GLY A 51 27.53 -3.94 10.34
C GLY A 51 27.83 -5.12 9.39
N HIS A 52 27.42 -6.33 9.76
CA HIS A 52 27.56 -7.49 8.88
C HIS A 52 26.64 -7.35 7.65
N SER A 53 27.22 -7.43 6.45
CA SER A 53 26.43 -7.32 5.21
C SER A 53 25.55 -8.57 5.00
N LEU A 54 24.26 -8.42 5.29
CA LEU A 54 23.20 -9.44 5.26
C LEU A 54 22.96 -10.14 3.89
N TYR A 55 23.75 -9.77 2.87
CA TYR A 55 23.58 -10.15 1.46
C TYR A 55 24.87 -10.68 0.82
N HIS A 56 25.95 -10.90 1.59
CA HIS A 56 27.18 -11.49 1.05
C HIS A 56 27.05 -13.02 0.96
N ILE A 57 26.79 -13.54 -0.24
CA ILE A 57 26.94 -14.97 -0.54
C ILE A 57 28.46 -15.26 -0.67
N PRO A 58 29.03 -16.22 0.10
CA PRO A 58 30.43 -16.58 -0.03
C PRO A 58 30.79 -17.07 -1.44
N ALA A 59 31.93 -16.65 -1.98
CA ALA A 59 32.38 -17.05 -3.31
C ALA A 59 32.47 -18.58 -3.49
N THR A 60 32.79 -19.32 -2.42
CA THR A 60 32.76 -20.79 -2.36
C THR A 60 31.36 -21.35 -2.62
N LEU A 61 30.31 -20.74 -2.07
CA LEU A 61 28.92 -21.13 -2.28
C LEU A 61 28.42 -20.78 -3.70
N ILE A 62 28.96 -19.71 -4.31
CA ILE A 62 28.70 -19.36 -5.71
C ILE A 62 29.34 -20.38 -6.67
N SER A 63 30.62 -20.74 -6.48
CA SER A 63 31.26 -21.78 -7.30
C SER A 63 30.56 -23.12 -7.11
N PHE A 64 30.31 -23.52 -5.85
CA PHE A 64 29.53 -24.73 -5.55
C PHE A 64 28.19 -24.75 -6.27
N THR A 65 27.44 -23.65 -6.28
CA THR A 65 26.16 -23.53 -7.01
C THR A 65 26.34 -23.81 -8.49
N ALA A 66 27.37 -23.22 -9.12
CA ALA A 66 27.66 -23.46 -10.53
C ALA A 66 28.09 -24.92 -10.82
N ASP A 67 28.91 -25.52 -9.97
CA ASP A 67 29.42 -26.90 -10.13
C ASP A 67 28.33 -27.95 -9.85
N TYR A 68 27.53 -27.75 -8.80
CA TYR A 68 26.39 -28.59 -8.42
C TYR A 68 25.33 -28.60 -9.50
N LEU A 69 24.93 -27.42 -10.00
CA LEU A 69 23.93 -27.32 -11.05
C LEU A 69 24.44 -27.86 -12.39
N SER A 70 25.72 -27.66 -12.73
CA SER A 70 26.31 -28.29 -13.92
C SER A 70 26.23 -29.82 -13.87
N LYS A 71 26.51 -30.44 -12.71
CA LYS A 71 26.39 -31.89 -12.48
C LYS A 71 24.93 -32.37 -12.42
N LEU A 72 24.02 -31.57 -11.87
CA LEU A 72 22.59 -31.87 -11.79
C LEU A 72 21.89 -31.79 -13.15
N PHE A 73 22.42 -30.99 -14.10
CA PHE A 73 21.89 -30.88 -15.46
C PHE A 73 22.53 -31.84 -16.46
N SER A 74 23.81 -32.21 -16.33
CA SER A 74 24.42 -33.22 -17.22
C SER A 74 23.81 -34.62 -17.06
N ALA A 75 23.20 -34.91 -15.90
CA ALA A 75 22.45 -36.15 -15.65
C ALA A 75 21.12 -36.28 -16.44
N VAL A 76 20.71 -35.25 -17.19
CA VAL A 76 19.38 -35.16 -17.82
C VAL A 76 19.40 -35.41 -19.34
N GLU A 77 20.59 -35.61 -19.93
CA GLU A 77 20.80 -35.65 -21.37
C GLU A 77 20.39 -36.97 -22.06
N LYS A 78 19.08 -37.14 -22.36
CA LYS A 78 18.57 -37.85 -23.56
C LYS A 78 17.06 -37.61 -23.82
N PRO A 79 16.61 -37.58 -25.09
CA PRO A 79 15.34 -36.95 -25.46
C PRO A 79 14.08 -37.83 -25.34
N ALA A 80 12.96 -37.23 -24.88
CA ALA A 80 11.58 -37.70 -25.13
C ALA A 80 10.49 -36.64 -24.78
N GLY A 81 10.31 -35.60 -25.61
CA GLY A 81 8.97 -35.09 -25.98
C GLY A 81 7.97 -34.54 -24.94
N VAL A 82 8.38 -33.93 -23.81
CA VAL A 82 7.43 -33.32 -22.83
C VAL A 82 7.25 -31.80 -22.98
N LEU A 83 8.19 -31.08 -23.59
CA LEU A 83 8.01 -29.68 -24.01
C LEU A 83 7.92 -29.64 -25.55
N LYS A 84 6.85 -29.04 -26.09
CA LYS A 84 6.60 -28.95 -27.53
C LYS A 84 6.66 -27.50 -28.02
N ARG A 85 7.83 -27.15 -28.55
CA ARG A 85 8.21 -25.92 -29.28
C ARG A 85 8.26 -24.63 -28.43
N PRO A 86 9.26 -23.76 -28.69
CA PRO A 86 9.48 -22.54 -27.93
C PRO A 86 8.87 -21.30 -28.60
N ASP A 87 8.55 -20.30 -27.79
CA ASP A 87 8.78 -18.91 -28.18
C ASP A 87 10.32 -18.71 -28.18
N ARG A 88 10.92 -18.27 -29.30
CA ARG A 88 12.34 -17.86 -29.30
C ARG A 88 12.51 -16.62 -28.41
N PRO A 89 13.69 -16.38 -27.78
CA PRO A 89 14.00 -15.04 -27.27
C PRO A 89 13.80 -14.03 -28.41
N VAL A 90 13.16 -12.91 -28.11
CA VAL A 90 12.43 -12.09 -29.12
C VAL A 90 13.35 -11.62 -30.24
N ASP A 91 14.60 -11.31 -29.91
CA ASP A 91 15.63 -10.80 -30.83
C ASP A 91 16.59 -11.89 -31.37
N GLY A 92 16.28 -13.19 -31.20
CA GLY A 92 17.12 -14.30 -31.67
C GLY A 92 18.48 -14.46 -30.96
N ARG A 93 18.69 -13.77 -29.83
CA ARG A 93 19.95 -13.77 -29.06
C ARG A 93 20.18 -15.12 -28.35
N LYS A 94 21.44 -15.56 -28.28
CA LYS A 94 21.84 -16.76 -27.52
C LYS A 94 21.80 -16.52 -26.01
N TYR A 95 21.61 -17.59 -25.23
CA TYR A 95 21.79 -17.53 -23.77
C TYR A 95 23.27 -17.29 -23.42
N PRO A 96 23.57 -16.55 -22.33
CA PRO A 96 24.94 -16.38 -21.83
C PRO A 96 25.52 -17.69 -21.29
N GLU A 97 26.81 -17.68 -20.97
CA GLU A 97 27.48 -18.78 -20.27
C GLU A 97 26.77 -19.07 -18.93
N PHE A 98 26.54 -20.35 -18.61
CA PHE A 98 25.66 -20.70 -17.46
C PHE A 98 26.31 -20.34 -16.12
N ARG A 99 27.64 -20.43 -16.02
CA ARG A 99 28.39 -19.94 -14.84
C ARG A 99 28.26 -18.42 -14.70
N GLN A 100 28.37 -17.70 -15.81
CA GLN A 100 28.27 -16.23 -15.85
C GLN A 100 26.85 -15.75 -15.51
N PHE A 101 25.82 -16.47 -15.96
CA PHE A 101 24.42 -16.22 -15.61
C PHE A 101 24.15 -16.36 -14.10
N ILE A 102 24.60 -17.46 -13.49
CA ILE A 102 24.49 -17.67 -12.04
C ILE A 102 25.20 -16.54 -11.28
N HIS A 103 26.46 -16.24 -11.65
CA HIS A 103 27.25 -15.19 -11.02
C HIS A 103 26.56 -13.81 -11.10
N THR A 104 26.05 -13.45 -12.28
CA THR A 104 25.34 -12.19 -12.52
C THR A 104 24.03 -12.11 -11.73
N LEU A 105 23.22 -13.18 -11.71
CA LEU A 105 21.97 -13.20 -10.95
C LEU A 105 22.18 -13.06 -9.44
N LEU A 106 23.15 -13.80 -8.88
CA LEU A 106 23.37 -13.82 -7.43
C LEU A 106 23.94 -12.49 -6.92
N ILE A 107 24.90 -11.90 -7.63
CA ILE A 107 25.58 -10.67 -7.22
C ILE A 107 24.73 -9.43 -7.53
N ASN A 108 24.31 -9.24 -8.79
CA ASN A 108 23.54 -8.04 -9.16
C ASN A 108 22.11 -8.09 -8.58
N GLY A 109 21.59 -9.28 -8.30
CA GLY A 109 20.28 -9.48 -7.68
C GLY A 109 20.24 -9.39 -6.16
N ARG A 110 21.39 -9.21 -5.49
CA ARG A 110 21.50 -9.12 -4.01
C ARG A 110 20.81 -10.28 -3.28
N ILE A 111 20.88 -11.46 -3.87
CA ILE A 111 20.19 -12.67 -3.39
C ILE A 111 20.72 -13.03 -2.00
N SER A 112 19.84 -13.32 -1.04
CA SER A 112 20.29 -13.82 0.26
C SER A 112 20.72 -15.29 0.17
N ALA A 113 21.69 -15.69 1.00
CA ALA A 113 22.17 -17.07 1.05
C ALA A 113 21.05 -18.07 1.40
N ASP A 114 20.06 -17.66 2.20
CA ASP A 114 18.89 -18.48 2.54
C ASP A 114 17.99 -18.75 1.33
N THR A 115 17.67 -17.71 0.54
CA THR A 115 16.94 -17.83 -0.73
C THR A 115 17.66 -18.74 -1.73
N LEU A 116 19.00 -18.65 -1.83
CA LEU A 116 19.79 -19.55 -2.66
C LEU A 116 19.73 -21.01 -2.19
N VAL A 117 19.87 -21.26 -0.89
CA VAL A 117 19.81 -22.61 -0.31
C VAL A 117 18.43 -23.24 -0.52
N HIS A 118 17.34 -22.49 -0.34
CA HIS A 118 15.98 -22.97 -0.64
C HIS A 118 15.81 -23.31 -2.13
N ALA A 119 16.30 -22.46 -3.05
CA ALA A 119 16.26 -22.73 -4.48
C ALA A 119 17.04 -24.00 -4.88
N LEU A 120 18.22 -24.24 -4.28
CA LEU A 120 18.99 -25.47 -4.48
C LEU A 120 18.25 -26.72 -4.00
N ILE A 121 17.56 -26.66 -2.86
CA ILE A 121 16.74 -27.76 -2.35
C ILE A 121 15.52 -28.00 -3.25
N TYR A 122 14.90 -26.96 -3.80
CA TYR A 122 13.82 -27.09 -4.78
C TYR A 122 14.30 -27.72 -6.10
N LEU A 123 15.51 -27.39 -6.57
CA LEU A 123 16.12 -28.02 -7.75
C LEU A 123 16.48 -29.50 -7.48
N SER A 124 16.92 -29.84 -6.27
CA SER A 124 17.11 -31.22 -5.81
C SER A 124 15.79 -32.01 -5.74
N ARG A 125 14.69 -31.38 -5.30
CA ARG A 125 13.33 -31.96 -5.31
C ARG A 125 12.81 -32.17 -6.73
N PHE A 126 13.04 -31.20 -7.62
CA PHE A 126 12.73 -31.31 -9.04
C PHE A 126 13.48 -32.48 -9.67
N HIS A 127 14.81 -32.54 -9.51
CA HIS A 127 15.64 -33.61 -10.04
C HIS A 127 15.20 -35.00 -9.53
N ARG A 128 14.98 -35.17 -8.21
CA ARG A 128 14.51 -36.45 -7.63
C ARG A 128 13.16 -36.92 -8.19
N ARG A 129 12.29 -36.02 -8.66
CA ARG A 129 10.99 -36.36 -9.28
C ARG A 129 11.09 -36.55 -10.80
N VAL A 130 11.83 -35.69 -11.49
CA VAL A 130 11.94 -35.67 -12.96
C VAL A 130 12.93 -36.71 -13.48
N ALA A 131 13.94 -37.13 -12.71
CA ALA A 131 14.83 -38.24 -13.09
C ALA A 131 14.10 -39.59 -13.30
N ARG A 132 12.83 -39.71 -12.86
CA ARG A 132 11.96 -40.87 -13.16
C ARG A 132 11.10 -40.71 -14.43
N ARG A 133 11.18 -39.58 -15.14
CA ARG A 133 10.43 -39.26 -16.36
C ARG A 133 11.32 -38.51 -17.35
N ARG A 134 11.90 -39.22 -18.33
CA ARG A 134 12.84 -38.70 -19.35
C ARG A 134 12.35 -37.39 -19.99
N ALA A 135 12.86 -36.25 -19.54
CA ALA A 135 12.57 -34.94 -20.13
C ALA A 135 13.60 -33.88 -19.71
N LEU A 136 14.27 -33.29 -20.70
CA LEU A 136 14.54 -31.84 -20.88
C LEU A 136 15.63 -31.68 -21.96
N VAL A 137 15.24 -31.27 -23.16
CA VAL A 137 16.18 -30.93 -24.26
C VAL A 137 15.69 -29.67 -24.95
N GLU A 138 15.95 -28.52 -24.34
CA GLU A 138 15.75 -27.19 -24.94
C GLU A 138 16.95 -26.28 -24.60
N GLU A 139 17.41 -25.50 -25.58
CA GLU A 139 18.45 -24.49 -25.38
C GLU A 139 17.97 -23.44 -24.36
N GLY A 140 18.78 -23.18 -23.33
CA GLY A 140 18.41 -22.30 -22.23
C GLY A 140 17.65 -22.96 -21.07
N ALA A 141 17.21 -24.23 -21.15
CA ALA A 141 16.38 -24.87 -20.11
C ALA A 141 16.96 -24.77 -18.68
N LYS A 142 18.27 -24.99 -18.52
CA LYS A 142 18.99 -24.84 -17.24
C LYS A 142 18.92 -23.41 -16.65
N HIS A 143 18.88 -22.39 -17.51
CA HIS A 143 18.72 -20.98 -17.12
C HIS A 143 17.29 -20.71 -16.62
N LYS A 144 16.28 -21.13 -17.40
CA LYS A 144 14.86 -20.97 -17.06
C LYS A 144 14.52 -21.69 -15.73
N LEU A 145 15.05 -22.91 -15.52
CA LEU A 145 14.79 -23.68 -14.31
C LEU A 145 15.44 -23.07 -13.05
N PHE A 146 16.70 -22.60 -13.15
CA PHE A 146 17.37 -21.92 -12.04
C PHE A 146 16.66 -20.62 -11.65
N LEU A 147 16.25 -19.82 -12.64
CA LEU A 147 15.48 -18.60 -12.42
C LEU A 147 14.11 -18.88 -11.77
N ALA A 148 13.38 -19.91 -12.23
CA ALA A 148 12.10 -20.30 -11.63
C ALA A 148 12.26 -20.76 -10.17
N ALA A 149 13.32 -21.52 -9.85
CA ALA A 149 13.60 -21.95 -8.48
C ALA A 149 13.95 -20.77 -7.54
N LEU A 150 14.73 -19.79 -8.01
CA LEU A 150 15.05 -18.56 -7.28
C LEU A 150 13.81 -17.69 -7.05
N LEU A 151 12.94 -17.52 -8.06
CA LEU A 151 11.70 -16.76 -7.94
C LEU A 151 10.76 -17.36 -6.89
N VAL A 152 10.59 -18.69 -6.90
CA VAL A 152 9.77 -19.40 -5.92
C VAL A 152 10.38 -19.34 -4.51
N ALA A 153 11.70 -19.47 -4.37
CA ALA A 153 12.39 -19.35 -3.08
C ALA A 153 12.28 -17.93 -2.49
N SER A 154 12.52 -16.89 -3.28
CA SER A 154 12.41 -15.49 -2.85
C SER A 154 11.00 -15.15 -2.34
N LYS A 155 9.95 -15.65 -3.03
CA LYS A 155 8.56 -15.50 -2.59
C LYS A 155 8.21 -16.32 -1.34
N PHE A 156 8.86 -17.47 -1.13
CA PHE A 156 8.64 -18.31 0.06
C PHE A 156 9.34 -17.76 1.31
N CYS A 157 10.55 -17.21 1.18
CA CYS A 157 11.33 -16.67 2.30
C CYS A 157 10.92 -15.25 2.75
N ASP A 158 9.88 -14.64 2.15
CA ASP A 158 9.51 -13.20 2.30
C ASP A 158 10.72 -12.26 2.11
N ASP A 159 11.61 -12.61 1.17
CA ASP A 159 12.84 -11.86 0.92
C ASP A 159 12.52 -10.62 0.10
N ARG A 160 12.37 -9.46 0.77
CA ARG A 160 11.96 -8.15 0.23
C ARG A 160 12.96 -7.52 -0.78
N GLN A 161 13.83 -8.33 -1.37
CA GLN A 161 14.83 -7.94 -2.36
C GLN A 161 14.24 -7.84 -3.78
N PRO A 162 14.81 -7.01 -4.68
CA PRO A 162 14.19 -6.63 -5.94
C PRO A 162 14.40 -7.66 -7.06
N LEU A 163 14.29 -8.96 -6.74
CA LEU A 163 14.27 -10.02 -7.74
C LEU A 163 13.15 -9.76 -8.75
N ALA A 164 11.98 -9.34 -8.25
CA ALA A 164 10.79 -9.00 -9.04
C ALA A 164 10.87 -7.68 -9.84
N THR A 165 11.81 -6.76 -9.54
CA THR A 165 11.71 -5.35 -10.01
C THR A 165 13.01 -4.74 -10.54
N THR A 166 14.17 -5.34 -10.29
CA THR A 166 15.46 -4.82 -10.79
C THR A 166 16.26 -5.90 -11.52
N VAL A 167 16.20 -7.16 -11.08
CA VAL A 167 16.76 -8.28 -11.86
C VAL A 167 15.84 -8.60 -13.04
N VAL A 168 14.55 -8.83 -12.76
CA VAL A 168 13.49 -8.97 -13.76
C VAL A 168 13.55 -7.79 -14.75
N CYS A 169 13.47 -6.54 -14.29
CA CYS A 169 13.56 -5.35 -15.16
C CYS A 169 14.96 -5.04 -15.72
N GLY A 170 15.99 -5.83 -15.39
CA GLY A 170 17.34 -5.76 -15.97
C GLY A 170 17.58 -6.80 -17.07
N PHE A 171 16.87 -7.94 -17.04
CA PHE A 171 16.90 -8.97 -18.09
C PHE A 171 15.72 -8.89 -19.08
N LEU A 172 14.57 -8.33 -18.68
CA LEU A 172 13.43 -8.02 -19.56
C LEU A 172 13.54 -6.80 -20.50
N PRO A 173 14.44 -5.80 -20.34
CA PRO A 173 14.54 -4.69 -21.29
C PRO A 173 15.37 -5.07 -22.54
N ALA A 174 15.85 -6.32 -22.60
CA ALA A 174 16.79 -6.82 -23.60
C ALA A 174 16.34 -8.12 -24.30
N GLY A 175 15.05 -8.44 -24.24
CA GLY A 175 14.40 -9.45 -25.10
C GLY A 175 14.60 -10.93 -24.74
N LEU A 176 15.20 -11.27 -23.60
CA LEU A 176 15.59 -12.66 -23.30
C LEU A 176 14.42 -13.60 -22.92
N LEU A 177 13.46 -13.11 -22.14
CA LEU A 177 12.21 -13.79 -21.74
C LEU A 177 11.10 -12.75 -21.59
N SER A 178 9.84 -13.11 -21.84
CA SER A 178 8.69 -12.22 -21.60
C SER A 178 8.08 -12.38 -20.19
N LEU A 179 7.35 -11.37 -19.68
CA LEU A 179 6.69 -11.48 -18.38
C LEU A 179 5.63 -12.61 -18.36
N ALA A 180 4.94 -12.81 -19.49
CA ALA A 180 4.01 -13.93 -19.68
C ALA A 180 4.73 -15.29 -19.62
N GLU A 181 5.95 -15.38 -20.14
CA GLU A 181 6.79 -16.56 -20.08
C GLU A 181 7.38 -16.80 -18.68
N VAL A 182 7.84 -15.76 -17.96
CA VAL A 182 8.27 -15.86 -16.56
C VAL A 182 7.14 -16.44 -15.69
N ASN A 183 5.93 -15.92 -15.86
CA ASN A 183 4.73 -16.46 -15.20
C ASN A 183 4.37 -17.89 -15.69
N ARG A 184 4.77 -18.31 -16.90
CA ARG A 184 4.57 -19.67 -17.43
C ARG A 184 5.55 -20.66 -16.78
N ILE A 185 6.84 -20.32 -16.71
CA ILE A 185 7.88 -21.19 -16.13
C ILE A 185 7.74 -21.33 -14.61
N GLU A 186 7.33 -20.28 -13.88
CA GLU A 186 7.11 -20.36 -12.44
C GLU A 186 5.99 -21.36 -12.10
N ARG A 187 4.83 -21.24 -12.76
CA ARG A 187 3.69 -22.16 -12.57
C ARG A 187 4.07 -23.61 -12.95
N ALA A 188 4.80 -23.80 -14.04
CA ALA A 188 5.29 -25.12 -14.44
C ALA A 188 6.24 -25.73 -13.39
N PHE A 189 7.15 -24.93 -12.81
CA PHE A 189 8.06 -25.38 -11.76
C PHE A 189 7.32 -25.74 -10.47
N LEU A 190 6.36 -24.91 -10.03
CA LEU A 190 5.51 -25.18 -8.86
C LEU A 190 4.73 -26.50 -9.00
N CYS A 191 4.14 -26.76 -10.17
CA CYS A 191 3.51 -28.04 -10.49
C CYS A 191 4.50 -29.22 -10.41
N ALA A 192 5.72 -29.07 -10.97
CA ALA A 192 6.74 -30.11 -10.96
C ALA A 192 7.26 -30.45 -9.53
N ILE A 193 7.31 -29.46 -8.63
CA ILE A 193 7.60 -29.69 -7.19
C ILE A 193 6.34 -30.01 -6.36
N GLN A 194 5.18 -30.19 -7.00
CA GLN A 194 3.87 -30.45 -6.37
C GLN A 194 3.56 -29.47 -5.22
N TYR A 195 3.94 -28.20 -5.37
CA TYR A 195 3.79 -27.16 -4.35
C TYR A 195 4.43 -27.46 -2.97
N LYS A 196 5.33 -28.46 -2.84
CA LYS A 196 6.08 -28.69 -1.58
C LYS A 196 7.16 -27.61 -1.41
N LEU A 197 6.77 -26.49 -0.79
CA LEU A 197 7.67 -25.36 -0.50
C LEU A 197 8.40 -25.48 0.85
N ILE A 198 7.78 -26.10 1.87
CA ILE A 198 8.41 -26.30 3.19
C ILE A 198 9.70 -27.12 3.03
N VAL A 199 10.84 -26.55 3.42
CA VAL A 199 12.14 -27.25 3.48
C VAL A 199 12.28 -27.94 4.82
N ASP A 200 12.57 -29.23 4.80
CA ASP A 200 12.75 -30.04 6.01
C ASP A 200 14.23 -29.96 6.47
N PRO A 201 14.53 -29.88 7.78
CA PRO A 201 15.91 -29.74 8.27
C PRO A 201 16.87 -30.84 7.77
N ASP A 202 16.37 -32.07 7.61
CA ASP A 202 17.16 -33.20 7.12
C ASP A 202 17.52 -33.06 5.63
N GLU A 203 16.68 -32.43 4.81
CA GLU A 203 17.02 -32.16 3.41
C GLU A 203 18.09 -31.07 3.28
N LEU A 204 18.08 -30.09 4.19
CA LEU A 204 19.14 -29.09 4.32
C LEU A 204 20.45 -29.74 4.78
N ALA A 205 20.41 -30.56 5.84
CA ALA A 205 21.58 -31.28 6.35
C ALA A 205 22.16 -32.25 5.31
N LEU A 206 21.32 -32.93 4.53
CA LEU A 206 21.74 -33.85 3.46
C LEU A 206 22.36 -33.11 2.25
N LEU A 207 21.90 -31.90 1.94
CA LEU A 207 22.47 -31.09 0.85
C LEU A 207 23.83 -30.49 1.24
N LEU A 208 24.00 -30.06 2.49
CA LEU A 208 25.26 -29.50 2.98
C LEU A 208 26.33 -30.58 3.25
N SER A 209 25.94 -31.68 3.91
CA SER A 209 26.87 -32.77 4.29
C SER A 209 27.50 -33.48 3.08
N LYS A 210 26.75 -33.70 2.00
CA LYS A 210 27.27 -34.31 0.75
C LYS A 210 28.39 -33.52 0.07
N HIS A 211 28.57 -32.25 0.42
CA HIS A 211 29.40 -31.30 -0.33
C HIS A 211 30.36 -30.48 0.55
N GLY A 212 30.58 -30.88 1.80
CA GLY A 212 31.69 -30.39 2.64
C GLY A 212 31.59 -28.93 3.09
N ILE A 213 30.41 -28.31 3.01
CA ILE A 213 30.20 -26.92 3.42
C ILE A 213 30.05 -26.86 4.94
N ASP A 214 30.92 -26.12 5.65
CA ASP A 214 30.83 -26.02 7.12
C ASP A 214 29.57 -25.27 7.55
N ILE A 215 28.60 -26.09 8.00
CA ILE A 215 27.31 -25.69 8.55
C ILE A 215 27.47 -24.62 9.64
N ARG A 216 28.55 -24.64 10.44
CA ARG A 216 28.73 -23.69 11.56
C ARG A 216 28.78 -22.24 11.10
N SER A 217 29.26 -21.96 9.88
CA SER A 217 29.33 -20.60 9.34
C SER A 217 27.94 -20.06 8.95
N ILE A 218 27.21 -20.81 8.11
CA ILE A 218 25.89 -20.43 7.60
C ILE A 218 24.82 -20.52 8.69
N ALA A 219 24.85 -21.57 9.51
CA ALA A 219 23.92 -21.72 10.63
C ALA A 219 24.12 -20.63 11.70
N ARG A 220 25.36 -20.16 11.92
CA ARG A 220 25.63 -19.00 12.78
C ARG A 220 25.03 -17.73 12.18
N ALA A 221 25.28 -17.42 10.90
CA ALA A 221 24.68 -16.24 10.25
C ALA A 221 23.13 -16.28 10.25
N ILE A 222 22.52 -17.46 10.10
CA ILE A 222 21.06 -17.64 10.21
C ILE A 222 20.60 -17.51 11.67
N ALA A 223 21.34 -18.03 12.64
CA ALA A 223 21.04 -17.89 14.06
C ALA A 223 21.16 -16.43 14.53
N GLU A 224 22.21 -15.72 14.15
CA GLU A 224 22.42 -14.28 14.38
C GLU A 224 21.28 -13.46 13.77
N ARG A 225 20.88 -13.74 12.52
CA ARG A 225 19.76 -13.07 11.85
C ARG A 225 18.42 -13.37 12.52
N ARG A 226 18.22 -14.58 13.06
CA ARG A 226 17.04 -14.96 13.88
C ARG A 226 17.08 -14.36 15.29
N GLN A 227 18.25 -14.23 15.91
CA GLN A 227 18.44 -13.60 17.21
C GLN A 227 18.28 -12.08 17.13
N ALA A 228 18.74 -11.43 16.07
CA ALA A 228 18.44 -10.02 15.81
C ALA A 228 16.93 -9.78 15.60
N ALA A 229 16.25 -10.69 14.88
CA ALA A 229 14.79 -10.64 14.72
C ALA A 229 14.02 -10.95 16.03
N ALA A 230 14.55 -11.81 16.90
CA ALA A 230 13.96 -12.13 18.20
C ALA A 230 14.26 -11.07 19.29
N ALA A 231 15.43 -10.44 19.27
CA ALA A 231 15.71 -9.27 20.12
C ALA A 231 14.76 -8.09 19.78
N ALA A 232 14.30 -8.02 18.53
CA ALA A 232 13.28 -7.07 18.08
C ALA A 232 11.82 -7.53 18.33
N CYS A 233 11.57 -8.72 18.89
CA CYS A 233 10.23 -9.27 19.13
C CYS A 233 10.20 -10.24 20.33
N GLY A 234 9.60 -9.78 21.44
CA GLY A 234 9.48 -10.53 22.70
C GLY A 234 8.85 -11.93 22.60
N PRO A 235 8.98 -12.74 23.68
CA PRO A 235 8.87 -14.19 23.62
C PRO A 235 7.49 -14.70 23.18
N ARG A 236 7.50 -15.78 22.38
CA ARG A 236 6.32 -16.58 22.03
C ARG A 236 6.27 -17.88 22.84
N PRO A 237 5.07 -18.41 23.16
CA PRO A 237 4.91 -19.71 23.80
C PRO A 237 5.34 -20.86 22.88
N PRO A 238 5.65 -22.06 23.44
CA PRO A 238 6.17 -23.20 22.69
C PRO A 238 5.12 -23.84 21.77
N ALA A 239 5.59 -24.46 20.68
CA ALA A 239 4.74 -25.09 19.67
C ALA A 239 4.46 -26.56 20.00
N GLY A 240 3.19 -26.91 20.23
CA GLY A 240 2.70 -28.28 20.37
C GLY A 240 1.94 -28.76 19.13
N LEU A 241 2.41 -29.87 18.55
CA LEU A 241 1.68 -30.84 17.72
C LEU A 241 0.59 -30.32 16.74
N ILE A 242 0.94 -30.26 15.45
CA ILE A 242 -0.01 -30.57 14.37
C ILE A 242 0.61 -31.68 13.52
N SER A 243 0.01 -32.86 13.54
CA SER A 243 0.35 -33.99 12.66
C SER A 243 -0.85 -34.33 11.76
N ALA A 244 -0.53 -34.73 10.52
CA ALA A 244 -1.35 -35.54 9.62
C ALA A 244 -2.89 -35.30 9.58
N ALA A 245 -3.33 -34.21 8.94
CA ALA A 245 -4.62 -34.16 8.25
C ALA A 245 -4.60 -33.20 7.05
N LEU A 246 -5.06 -33.68 5.88
CA LEU A 246 -5.24 -33.02 4.56
C LEU A 246 -4.29 -33.50 3.43
N PHE A 247 -4.41 -34.77 3.01
CA PHE A 247 -3.98 -35.19 1.66
C PHE A 247 -4.75 -36.42 1.11
N SER A 248 -6.07 -36.28 0.93
CA SER A 248 -6.93 -37.19 0.15
C SER A 248 -8.29 -36.50 -0.06
N ALA A 249 -8.93 -36.49 -1.23
CA ALA A 249 -8.46 -36.72 -2.60
C ALA A 249 -9.37 -35.93 -3.57
N SER A 250 -9.03 -35.86 -4.86
CA SER A 250 -9.96 -35.38 -5.88
C SER A 250 -10.51 -36.54 -6.70
N SER A 251 -11.83 -36.52 -6.93
CA SER A 251 -12.53 -37.18 -8.03
C SER A 251 -12.42 -38.71 -8.15
N ALA A 252 -13.25 -39.42 -7.39
CA ALA A 252 -13.77 -40.73 -7.79
C ALA A 252 -15.29 -40.77 -7.58
N ARG A 253 -16.05 -41.32 -8.53
CA ARG A 253 -17.49 -41.53 -8.37
C ARG A 253 -17.73 -42.88 -7.69
N LEU A 254 -18.45 -42.87 -6.58
CA LEU A 254 -19.14 -44.04 -6.02
C LEU A 254 -20.42 -43.55 -5.34
N ALA A 255 -21.54 -44.22 -5.59
CA ALA A 255 -22.85 -43.81 -5.08
C ALA A 255 -23.22 -44.63 -3.84
N VAL A 256 -23.56 -43.95 -2.74
CA VAL A 256 -24.20 -44.52 -1.55
C VAL A 256 -25.24 -43.49 -1.08
N PRO A 257 -26.51 -43.87 -0.84
CA PRO A 257 -27.57 -42.92 -0.49
C PRO A 257 -27.57 -42.56 1.00
N GLY A 258 -27.68 -41.26 1.32
CA GLY A 258 -27.80 -40.81 2.71
C GLY A 258 -27.75 -39.29 2.92
N ARG A 259 -28.91 -38.63 2.83
CA ARG A 259 -29.20 -37.24 3.32
C ARG A 259 -28.07 -36.20 3.17
N THR A 260 -27.83 -35.74 1.95
CA THR A 260 -27.10 -34.48 1.73
C THR A 260 -27.97 -33.29 2.15
N VAL A 261 -27.60 -32.57 3.22
CA VAL A 261 -28.12 -31.22 3.45
C VAL A 261 -27.43 -30.29 2.44
N LEU A 262 -28.17 -29.91 1.39
CA LEU A 262 -27.65 -29.03 0.34
C LEU A 262 -27.48 -27.60 0.86
N HIS A 263 -26.29 -27.28 1.37
CA HIS A 263 -25.87 -25.89 1.48
C HIS A 263 -25.56 -25.37 0.07
N THR A 264 -26.60 -24.87 -0.62
CA THR A 264 -26.50 -24.35 -1.98
C THR A 264 -25.62 -23.10 -2.00
N ALA A 265 -24.34 -23.27 -2.30
CA ALA A 265 -23.44 -22.17 -2.60
C ALA A 265 -23.97 -21.42 -3.83
N ARG A 266 -24.71 -20.33 -3.62
CA ARG A 266 -25.12 -19.43 -4.69
C ARG A 266 -23.88 -18.90 -5.37
N LEU A 267 -23.76 -19.14 -6.68
CA LEU A 267 -22.98 -18.29 -7.56
C LEU A 267 -23.74 -16.98 -7.75
N GLU A 268 -23.82 -16.18 -6.68
CA GLU A 268 -24.31 -14.80 -6.78
C GLU A 268 -23.38 -14.02 -7.71
N THR A 269 -23.95 -13.48 -8.78
CA THR A 269 -23.24 -12.64 -9.75
C THR A 269 -22.59 -11.48 -9.01
N ALA A 270 -21.26 -11.41 -9.00
CA ALA A 270 -20.50 -10.58 -8.07
C ALA A 270 -20.63 -9.07 -8.35
N VAL A 271 -21.70 -8.47 -7.83
CA VAL A 271 -21.96 -7.02 -7.82
C VAL A 271 -20.77 -6.28 -7.21
N ALA A 272 -20.23 -5.30 -7.94
CA ALA A 272 -19.01 -4.60 -7.56
C ALA A 272 -19.30 -3.48 -6.53
N ARG A 273 -19.37 -3.87 -5.25
CA ARG A 273 -19.62 -2.95 -4.12
C ARG A 273 -18.52 -1.92 -3.91
N VAL A 274 -18.89 -0.64 -3.87
CA VAL A 274 -18.00 0.50 -3.65
C VAL A 274 -18.35 1.18 -2.33
N PHE A 275 -17.41 1.28 -1.39
CA PHE A 275 -17.60 2.03 -0.14
C PHE A 275 -16.76 3.30 -0.11
N SER A 276 -17.37 4.45 0.19
CA SER A 276 -16.71 5.76 0.28
C SER A 276 -17.05 6.44 1.61
N GLY A 277 -16.04 6.94 2.33
CA GLY A 277 -16.22 7.67 3.59
C GLY A 277 -15.80 9.14 3.47
N ILE A 278 -16.60 10.07 4.02
CA ILE A 278 -16.27 11.50 4.05
C ILE A 278 -16.54 12.11 5.44
N GLN A 279 -15.53 12.74 6.03
CA GLN A 279 -15.67 13.39 7.34
C GLN A 279 -16.57 14.63 7.24
N PRO A 280 -17.59 14.78 8.10
CA PRO A 280 -18.37 16.01 8.22
C PRO A 280 -17.47 17.14 8.70
N THR A 281 -17.44 18.23 7.92
CA THR A 281 -16.61 19.42 8.16
C THR A 281 -17.25 20.66 7.55
N GLY A 282 -18.57 20.68 7.47
CA GLY A 282 -19.32 21.64 6.67
C GLY A 282 -19.19 21.38 5.17
N VAL A 283 -19.65 22.34 4.37
CA VAL A 283 -19.61 22.25 2.90
C VAL A 283 -18.18 21.93 2.39
N PRO A 284 -18.00 20.98 1.46
CA PRO A 284 -16.68 20.59 0.94
C PRO A 284 -15.86 21.74 0.34
N GLN A 285 -14.55 21.51 0.22
CA GLN A 285 -13.65 22.34 -0.59
C GLN A 285 -13.48 21.78 -2.01
N LEU A 286 -13.07 22.63 -2.95
CA LEU A 286 -12.90 22.32 -4.37
C LEU A 286 -12.02 21.06 -4.61
N GLY A 287 -10.95 20.89 -3.82
CA GLY A 287 -10.09 19.70 -3.88
C GLY A 287 -10.79 18.39 -3.50
N ASN A 288 -11.85 18.40 -2.68
CA ASN A 288 -12.67 17.22 -2.42
C ASN A 288 -13.70 16.97 -3.53
N TYR A 289 -14.23 18.02 -4.14
CA TYR A 289 -15.15 17.91 -5.27
C TYR A 289 -14.44 17.29 -6.49
N LEU A 290 -13.36 17.91 -6.96
CA LEU A 290 -12.58 17.47 -8.12
C LEU A 290 -11.81 16.17 -7.86
N GLY A 291 -11.36 15.95 -6.62
CA GLY A 291 -10.55 14.78 -6.25
C GLY A 291 -11.32 13.55 -5.76
N SER A 292 -12.64 13.63 -5.54
CA SER A 292 -13.41 12.46 -5.06
C SER A 292 -14.89 12.51 -5.42
N ILE A 293 -15.63 13.56 -5.04
CA ILE A 293 -17.10 13.58 -5.14
C ILE A 293 -17.56 13.45 -6.60
N ARG A 294 -16.91 14.16 -7.53
CA ARG A 294 -17.19 14.07 -8.97
C ARG A 294 -17.00 12.65 -9.53
N ASN A 295 -16.08 11.88 -8.97
CA ASN A 295 -15.85 10.48 -9.37
C ASN A 295 -16.88 9.54 -8.72
N TRP A 296 -17.35 9.82 -7.50
CA TRP A 296 -18.49 9.10 -6.91
C TRP A 296 -19.76 9.30 -7.74
N VAL A 297 -20.05 10.55 -8.16
CA VAL A 297 -21.19 10.90 -9.03
C VAL A 297 -21.16 10.11 -10.34
N ARG A 298 -19.98 10.02 -11.00
CA ARG A 298 -19.76 9.21 -12.21
C ARG A 298 -20.02 7.72 -11.99
N LEU A 299 -19.56 7.16 -10.86
CA LEU A 299 -19.72 5.74 -10.53
C LEU A 299 -21.17 5.31 -10.27
N GLN A 300 -22.10 6.25 -10.05
CA GLN A 300 -23.55 5.97 -10.05
C GLN A 300 -24.08 5.63 -11.46
N GLY A 301 -23.38 6.11 -12.50
CA GLY A 301 -23.76 6.01 -13.90
C GLY A 301 -23.44 4.67 -14.55
N SER A 302 -22.39 3.98 -14.08
CA SER A 302 -21.84 2.79 -14.72
C SER A 302 -22.66 1.51 -14.44
N ALA A 303 -23.63 1.24 -15.32
CA ALA A 303 -24.21 -0.10 -15.49
C ALA A 303 -23.15 -1.15 -15.93
N LEU A 304 -22.07 -0.68 -16.56
CA LEU A 304 -20.84 -1.41 -16.84
C LEU A 304 -19.67 -0.63 -16.20
N GLY A 305 -18.95 -1.26 -15.28
CA GLY A 305 -17.70 -0.74 -14.74
C GLY A 305 -16.55 -0.83 -15.75
N ALA A 306 -15.44 -0.12 -15.50
CA ALA A 306 -14.27 -0.11 -16.37
C ALA A 306 -13.66 -1.50 -16.62
N ASP A 307 -13.83 -2.43 -15.67
CA ASP A 307 -13.39 -3.83 -15.76
C ASP A 307 -14.44 -4.78 -16.39
N GLY A 308 -15.52 -4.25 -16.98
CA GLY A 308 -16.63 -5.04 -17.54
C GLY A 308 -17.59 -5.65 -16.51
N ALA A 309 -17.47 -5.28 -15.24
CA ALA A 309 -18.38 -5.71 -14.18
C ALA A 309 -19.76 -5.04 -14.29
N GLN A 310 -20.82 -5.78 -13.93
CA GLN A 310 -22.18 -5.24 -13.82
C GLN A 310 -22.29 -4.22 -12.67
N ALA A 311 -23.19 -3.24 -12.84
CA ALA A 311 -23.71 -2.24 -11.90
C ALA A 311 -23.07 -2.16 -10.50
N HIS A 312 -22.48 -1.01 -10.17
CA HIS A 312 -21.89 -0.75 -8.85
C HIS A 312 -22.95 -0.44 -7.79
N GLU A 313 -22.96 -1.21 -6.70
CA GLU A 313 -23.71 -0.88 -5.48
C GLU A 313 -22.82 0.05 -4.62
N GLN A 314 -23.18 1.34 -4.57
CA GLN A 314 -22.35 2.39 -3.95
C GLN A 314 -22.89 2.82 -2.58
N TYR A 315 -22.01 2.76 -1.58
CA TYR A 315 -22.24 3.24 -0.21
C TYR A 315 -21.42 4.50 0.03
N ILE A 316 -22.05 5.57 0.52
CA ILE A 316 -21.43 6.85 0.86
C ILE A 316 -21.75 7.17 2.31
N SER A 317 -20.75 7.02 3.18
CA SER A 317 -20.89 7.23 4.62
C SER A 317 -20.34 8.60 5.01
N ILE A 318 -21.17 9.42 5.66
CA ILE A 318 -20.71 10.61 6.37
C ILE A 318 -20.15 10.14 7.71
N VAL A 319 -18.82 10.11 7.82
CA VAL A 319 -18.11 9.45 8.92
C VAL A 319 -17.94 10.36 10.13
N ASP A 320 -19.05 10.56 10.84
CA ASP A 320 -19.17 11.34 12.06
C ASP A 320 -18.44 10.69 13.26
N LEU A 321 -18.43 9.36 13.40
CA LEU A 321 -17.64 8.68 14.44
C LEU A 321 -16.14 8.93 14.26
N HIS A 322 -15.63 8.94 13.02
CA HIS A 322 -14.25 9.35 12.74
C HIS A 322 -13.98 10.83 13.01
N ALA A 323 -14.99 11.70 12.99
CA ALA A 323 -14.81 13.11 13.32
C ALA A 323 -14.55 13.35 14.83
N LEU A 324 -14.98 12.41 15.69
CA LEU A 324 -14.77 12.39 17.14
C LEU A 324 -13.34 11.97 17.56
N THR A 325 -12.47 11.56 16.64
CA THR A 325 -11.05 11.26 16.97
C THR A 325 -10.24 12.51 17.35
N VAL A 326 -10.84 13.69 17.23
CA VAL A 326 -10.35 14.99 17.70
C VAL A 326 -11.51 15.72 18.41
N PRO A 327 -11.24 16.68 19.33
CA PRO A 327 -12.29 17.46 19.96
C PRO A 327 -13.19 18.19 18.94
N ARG A 328 -14.51 18.18 19.18
CA ARG A 328 -15.53 18.82 18.34
C ARG A 328 -16.62 19.45 19.21
N ASP A 329 -17.15 20.58 18.78
CA ASP A 329 -18.41 21.10 19.31
C ASP A 329 -19.59 20.25 18.78
N PRO A 330 -20.48 19.73 19.65
CA PRO A 330 -21.65 18.96 19.23
C PRO A 330 -22.65 19.74 18.35
N GLY A 331 -22.74 21.07 18.51
CA GLY A 331 -23.57 21.91 17.65
C GLY A 331 -23.05 21.93 16.21
N ARG A 332 -21.77 22.28 16.06
CA ARG A 332 -21.04 22.32 14.80
C ARG A 332 -20.99 20.94 14.13
N LEU A 333 -20.80 19.84 14.86
CA LEU A 333 -20.77 18.50 14.25
C LEU A 333 -22.12 18.12 13.61
N ARG A 334 -23.25 18.49 14.22
CA ARG A 334 -24.59 18.29 13.63
C ARG A 334 -24.78 19.13 12.37
N ALA A 335 -24.43 20.43 12.43
CA ALA A 335 -24.50 21.33 11.28
C ALA A 335 -23.57 20.86 10.13
N ASP A 336 -22.32 20.52 10.45
CA ASP A 336 -21.30 20.00 9.51
C ASP A 336 -21.75 18.73 8.78
N THR A 337 -22.57 17.91 9.44
CA THR A 337 -23.13 16.66 8.88
C THR A 337 -24.27 16.95 7.91
N LEU A 338 -25.17 17.88 8.26
CA LEU A 338 -26.27 18.31 7.39
C LEU A 338 -25.77 19.11 6.17
N GLU A 339 -24.83 20.04 6.39
CA GLU A 339 -24.12 20.77 5.33
C GLU A 339 -23.42 19.81 4.36
N MET A 340 -22.76 18.76 4.86
CA MET A 340 -22.12 17.74 4.05
C MET A 340 -23.15 16.96 3.21
N ALA A 341 -24.26 16.51 3.82
CA ALA A 341 -25.31 15.78 3.12
C ALA A 341 -25.95 16.61 2.00
N ALA A 342 -26.34 17.85 2.30
CA ALA A 342 -26.92 18.78 1.32
C ALA A 342 -25.95 19.07 0.17
N ALA A 343 -24.66 19.30 0.47
CA ALA A 343 -23.65 19.56 -0.56
C ALA A 343 -23.33 18.34 -1.43
N LEU A 344 -23.37 17.12 -0.88
CA LEU A 344 -23.21 15.88 -1.65
C LEU A 344 -24.36 15.69 -2.65
N VAL A 345 -25.61 15.86 -2.20
CA VAL A 345 -26.79 15.81 -3.08
C VAL A 345 -26.71 16.88 -4.16
N ALA A 346 -26.35 18.12 -3.80
CA ALA A 346 -26.16 19.22 -4.75
C ALA A 346 -24.98 19.02 -5.74
N CYS A 347 -24.00 18.18 -5.41
CA CYS A 347 -22.95 17.76 -6.36
C CYS A 347 -23.44 16.70 -7.37
N GLY A 348 -24.67 16.20 -7.24
CA GLY A 348 -25.25 15.15 -8.08
C GLY A 348 -25.19 13.75 -7.49
N ILE A 349 -25.00 13.58 -6.18
CA ILE A 349 -25.22 12.28 -5.52
C ILE A 349 -26.73 12.03 -5.43
N ASP A 350 -27.17 10.92 -6.01
CA ASP A 350 -28.57 10.50 -6.11
C ASP A 350 -28.87 9.45 -5.04
N PRO A 351 -29.67 9.77 -4.01
CA PRO A 351 -30.01 8.85 -2.92
C PRO A 351 -30.82 7.63 -3.37
N ALA A 352 -31.46 7.62 -4.55
CA ALA A 352 -32.09 6.42 -5.08
C ALA A 352 -31.02 5.41 -5.52
N ARG A 353 -30.00 5.90 -6.24
CA ARG A 353 -28.91 5.09 -6.83
C ARG A 353 -27.87 4.67 -5.80
N SER A 354 -27.52 5.56 -4.87
CA SER A 354 -26.45 5.35 -3.89
C SER A 354 -26.95 5.45 -2.45
N VAL A 355 -26.39 4.62 -1.57
CA VAL A 355 -26.75 4.59 -0.15
C VAL A 355 -25.97 5.69 0.58
N LEU A 356 -26.56 6.89 0.70
CA LEU A 356 -26.00 8.03 1.44
C LEU A 356 -26.52 8.03 2.90
N PHE A 357 -25.64 7.92 3.89
CA PHE A 357 -26.04 7.74 5.29
C PHE A 357 -25.03 8.30 6.32
N ARG A 358 -25.45 8.56 7.56
CA ARG A 358 -24.55 8.86 8.69
C ARG A 358 -23.98 7.58 9.31
N GLN A 359 -22.67 7.53 9.53
CA GLN A 359 -21.99 6.36 10.11
C GLN A 359 -22.56 5.98 11.49
N SER A 360 -22.79 6.96 12.37
CA SER A 360 -23.36 6.75 13.72
C SER A 360 -24.75 6.13 13.75
N ALA A 361 -25.56 6.30 12.69
CA ALA A 361 -26.92 5.79 12.61
C ALA A 361 -27.01 4.27 12.32
N VAL A 362 -25.88 3.63 11.99
CA VAL A 362 -25.77 2.18 11.74
C VAL A 362 -24.86 1.56 12.81
N PRO A 363 -25.42 1.06 13.95
CA PRO A 363 -24.62 0.66 15.11
C PRO A 363 -23.66 -0.51 14.85
N GLN A 364 -23.90 -1.28 13.79
CA GLN A 364 -23.05 -2.38 13.35
C GLN A 364 -21.60 -1.94 13.03
N HIS A 365 -21.38 -0.67 12.69
CA HIS A 365 -20.02 -0.10 12.55
C HIS A 365 -19.23 -0.22 13.86
N ALA A 366 -19.83 0.16 14.99
CA ALA A 366 -19.20 0.08 16.31
C ALA A 366 -19.07 -1.38 16.79
N GLN A 367 -20.07 -2.22 16.51
CA GLN A 367 -20.05 -3.65 16.86
C GLN A 367 -18.92 -4.39 16.13
N LEU A 368 -18.78 -4.17 14.82
CA LEU A 368 -17.69 -4.75 14.04
C LEU A 368 -16.33 -4.13 14.38
N HIS A 369 -16.27 -2.83 14.65
CA HIS A 369 -15.04 -2.19 15.14
C HIS A 369 -14.48 -2.87 16.39
N TRP A 370 -15.34 -3.16 17.37
CA TRP A 370 -14.95 -3.90 18.57
C TRP A 370 -14.43 -5.31 18.24
N ALA A 371 -15.20 -6.08 17.47
CA ALA A 371 -14.82 -7.46 17.09
C ALA A 371 -13.51 -7.54 16.29
N LEU A 372 -13.26 -6.58 15.38
CA LEU A 372 -11.99 -6.47 14.66
C LEU A 372 -10.86 -5.97 15.57
N GLY A 373 -11.16 -5.11 16.55
CA GLY A 373 -10.22 -4.67 17.58
C GLY A 373 -9.66 -5.85 18.38
N CYS A 374 -10.51 -6.79 18.80
CA CYS A 374 -10.11 -8.00 19.54
C CYS A 374 -9.12 -8.90 18.78
N ILE A 375 -9.04 -8.81 17.45
CA ILE A 375 -8.08 -9.58 16.63
C ILE A 375 -6.95 -8.74 16.03
N THR A 376 -6.92 -7.42 16.23
CA THR A 376 -5.90 -6.54 15.63
C THR A 376 -4.79 -6.23 16.63
N PRO A 377 -3.56 -6.72 16.44
CA PRO A 377 -2.47 -6.46 17.39
C PRO A 377 -2.10 -4.98 17.41
N VAL A 378 -1.93 -4.39 18.60
CA VAL A 378 -1.53 -2.98 18.79
C VAL A 378 -0.26 -2.62 18.01
N GLY A 379 0.68 -3.58 17.89
CA GLY A 379 1.89 -3.44 17.09
C GLY A 379 1.67 -3.24 15.58
N TRP A 380 0.46 -3.49 15.05
CA TRP A 380 0.09 -3.14 13.67
C TRP A 380 -0.29 -1.65 13.59
N LEU A 381 -1.07 -1.16 14.55
CA LEU A 381 -1.50 0.24 14.66
C LEU A 381 -0.30 1.18 14.88
N ASN A 382 0.63 0.81 15.77
CA ASN A 382 1.86 1.56 16.05
C ASN A 382 2.81 1.70 14.84
N ARG A 383 2.59 0.96 13.74
CA ARG A 383 3.35 1.08 12.48
C ARG A 383 2.72 2.07 11.49
N MET A 384 1.54 2.61 11.76
CA MET A 384 0.87 3.57 10.89
C MET A 384 1.62 4.91 10.85
N THR A 385 1.83 5.43 9.64
CA THR A 385 2.54 6.70 9.41
C THR A 385 1.77 7.89 10.00
N GLN A 386 0.44 7.91 9.81
CA GLN A 386 -0.42 8.95 10.39
C GLN A 386 -0.47 8.91 11.93
N TRP A 387 -0.35 7.74 12.56
CA TRP A 387 -0.22 7.64 14.02
C TRP A 387 1.08 8.31 14.48
N LYS A 388 2.23 7.90 13.91
CA LYS A 388 3.55 8.46 14.26
C LYS A 388 3.63 9.97 14.04
N SER A 389 3.11 10.46 12.92
CA SER A 389 3.10 11.89 12.60
C SER A 389 2.25 12.71 13.58
N LYS A 390 1.05 12.23 13.93
CA LYS A 390 0.20 12.91 14.93
C LYS A 390 0.78 12.82 16.34
N GLN A 391 1.36 11.68 16.72
CA GLN A 391 2.10 11.50 17.97
C GLN A 391 3.24 12.52 18.10
N GLN A 392 4.07 12.66 17.06
CA GLN A 392 5.16 13.65 17.02
C GLN A 392 4.65 15.09 17.08
N GLN A 393 3.59 15.43 16.34
CA GLN A 393 2.99 16.76 16.37
C GLN A 393 2.41 17.10 17.75
N GLN A 394 1.76 16.14 18.42
CA GLN A 394 1.18 16.37 19.75
C GLN A 394 2.25 16.39 20.85
N GLN A 395 3.34 15.63 20.71
CA GLN A 395 4.55 15.75 21.54
C GLN A 395 5.19 17.13 21.44
N GLN A 396 5.32 17.68 20.23
CA GLN A 396 5.85 19.03 19.99
C GLN A 396 4.96 20.13 20.61
N LEU A 397 3.64 19.94 20.59
CA LEU A 397 2.68 20.88 21.21
C LEU A 397 2.60 20.76 22.74
N ALA A 398 2.96 19.62 23.33
CA ALA A 398 2.82 19.37 24.77
C ALA A 398 3.99 19.88 25.63
N GLY A 399 5.07 20.39 25.03
CA GLY A 399 6.15 21.10 25.74
C GLY A 399 6.93 20.30 26.78
N GLY A 400 6.77 18.98 26.84
CA GLY A 400 7.38 18.10 27.84
C GLY A 400 6.39 17.42 28.81
N GLY A 401 5.11 17.82 28.80
CA GLY A 401 4.04 17.03 29.45
C GLY A 401 3.69 15.78 28.65
N ASP A 402 3.05 14.79 29.28
CA ASP A 402 2.54 13.59 28.59
C ASP A 402 1.40 13.97 27.64
N PRO A 403 1.57 13.83 26.30
CA PRO A 403 0.53 14.18 25.35
C PRO A 403 -0.54 13.07 25.38
N SER A 404 -1.65 13.32 26.07
CA SER A 404 -2.77 12.38 26.22
C SER A 404 -3.42 12.05 24.86
N LEU A 405 -2.84 11.09 24.15
CA LEU A 405 -3.30 10.60 22.86
C LEU A 405 -4.54 9.74 23.05
N LEU A 406 -5.66 10.19 22.48
CA LEU A 406 -6.94 9.50 22.59
C LEU A 406 -6.88 8.10 21.95
N ALA A 407 -7.38 7.07 22.63
CA ALA A 407 -7.39 5.70 22.11
C ALA A 407 -8.08 5.59 20.74
N GLY A 408 -9.13 6.36 20.50
CA GLY A 408 -9.79 6.45 19.18
C GLY A 408 -8.86 6.92 18.05
N LEU A 409 -7.83 7.72 18.34
CA LEU A 409 -6.83 8.15 17.37
C LEU A 409 -5.82 7.04 17.02
N LEU A 410 -5.67 6.03 17.88
CA LEU A 410 -4.92 4.80 17.59
C LEU A 410 -5.78 3.78 16.85
N THR A 411 -7.07 3.67 17.19
CA THR A 411 -7.95 2.59 16.71
C THR A 411 -8.83 2.94 15.52
N TYR A 412 -8.94 4.21 15.08
CA TYR A 412 -9.73 4.57 13.89
C TYR A 412 -9.37 3.80 12.60
N PRO A 413 -8.14 3.29 12.34
CA PRO A 413 -7.89 2.43 11.19
C PRO A 413 -8.65 1.08 11.26
N VAL A 414 -8.96 0.60 12.47
CA VAL A 414 -9.83 -0.57 12.70
C VAL A 414 -11.30 -0.20 12.49
N LEU A 415 -11.71 1.02 12.82
CA LEU A 415 -13.05 1.52 12.48
C LEU A 415 -13.22 1.64 10.96
N MET A 416 -12.23 2.18 10.25
CA MET A 416 -12.19 2.21 8.78
C MET A 416 -12.23 0.80 8.17
N ALA A 417 -11.58 -0.18 8.79
CA ALA A 417 -11.70 -1.58 8.38
C ALA A 417 -13.13 -2.10 8.58
N ALA A 418 -13.76 -1.83 9.72
CA ALA A 418 -15.17 -2.18 9.95
C ALA A 418 -16.09 -1.52 8.92
N ASP A 419 -15.91 -0.23 8.64
CA ASP A 419 -16.71 0.53 7.68
C ASP A 419 -16.74 -0.10 6.28
N VAL A 420 -15.57 -0.54 5.79
CA VAL A 420 -15.40 -1.16 4.47
C VAL A 420 -15.90 -2.61 4.45
N LEU A 421 -15.59 -3.38 5.50
CA LEU A 421 -15.84 -4.82 5.53
C LEU A 421 -17.30 -5.17 5.85
N LEU A 422 -18.01 -4.33 6.60
CA LEU A 422 -19.42 -4.50 6.97
C LEU A 422 -20.35 -4.63 5.75
N TYR A 423 -20.10 -3.87 4.68
CA TYR A 423 -20.87 -3.96 3.44
C TYR A 423 -20.30 -4.97 2.44
N ARG A 424 -19.24 -5.72 2.82
CA ARG A 424 -18.45 -6.58 1.93
C ARG A 424 -17.97 -5.81 0.68
N ALA A 425 -17.45 -4.60 0.87
CA ALA A 425 -17.00 -3.75 -0.24
C ALA A 425 -15.82 -4.39 -0.98
N THR A 426 -15.88 -4.41 -2.31
CA THR A 426 -14.79 -4.93 -3.16
C THR A 426 -13.85 -3.82 -3.61
N HIS A 427 -14.32 -2.57 -3.66
CA HIS A 427 -13.56 -1.41 -4.08
C HIS A 427 -13.75 -0.24 -3.10
N VAL A 428 -12.67 0.52 -2.86
CA VAL A 428 -12.67 1.72 -2.00
C VAL A 428 -11.85 2.80 -2.71
N PRO A 429 -12.45 3.95 -3.08
CA PRO A 429 -11.71 5.07 -3.66
C PRO A 429 -10.93 5.77 -2.55
N VAL A 430 -9.61 5.58 -2.55
CA VAL A 430 -8.67 6.18 -1.58
C VAL A 430 -7.60 6.98 -2.30
N GLY A 431 -7.21 8.10 -1.69
CA GLY A 431 -5.98 8.81 -2.08
C GLY A 431 -4.74 8.13 -1.49
N GLU A 432 -3.57 8.43 -2.05
CA GLU A 432 -2.24 7.94 -1.63
C GLU A 432 -2.08 7.91 -0.09
N ASP A 433 -2.42 9.03 0.57
CA ASP A 433 -2.34 9.23 2.02
C ASP A 433 -3.08 8.19 2.88
N GLN A 434 -4.02 7.44 2.29
CA GLN A 434 -4.93 6.50 2.96
C GLN A 434 -4.73 5.03 2.53
N VAL A 435 -3.86 4.75 1.55
CA VAL A 435 -3.58 3.38 1.07
C VAL A 435 -3.09 2.48 2.21
N GLN A 436 -2.28 3.01 3.15
CA GLN A 436 -1.78 2.24 4.30
C GLN A 436 -2.91 1.71 5.21
N HIS A 437 -4.01 2.45 5.36
CA HIS A 437 -5.17 2.01 6.15
C HIS A 437 -6.02 0.99 5.39
N LEU A 438 -6.08 1.06 4.05
CA LEU A 438 -6.77 0.05 3.25
C LEU A 438 -6.01 -1.29 3.23
N GLU A 439 -4.68 -1.27 3.19
CA GLU A 439 -3.88 -2.51 3.38
C GLU A 439 -4.05 -3.08 4.79
N LEU A 440 -4.18 -2.24 5.85
CA LEU A 440 -4.56 -2.74 7.17
C LEU A 440 -5.95 -3.42 7.16
N ALA A 441 -6.94 -2.83 6.50
CA ALA A 441 -8.27 -3.45 6.38
C ALA A 441 -8.21 -4.81 5.66
N ARG A 442 -7.32 -4.96 4.68
CA ARG A 442 -7.05 -6.22 3.96
C ARG A 442 -6.33 -7.25 4.85
N ASP A 443 -5.32 -6.84 5.60
CA ASP A 443 -4.62 -7.68 6.59
C ASP A 443 -5.59 -8.17 7.69
N ILE A 444 -6.45 -7.28 8.20
CA ILE A 444 -7.49 -7.62 9.21
C ILE A 444 -8.52 -8.60 8.61
N ALA A 445 -9.01 -8.37 7.39
CA ALA A 445 -9.95 -9.27 6.72
C ALA A 445 -9.33 -10.67 6.48
N ALA A 446 -8.09 -10.72 6.01
CA ALA A 446 -7.34 -11.96 5.80
C ALA A 446 -7.08 -12.69 7.13
N HIS A 447 -6.77 -11.95 8.20
CA HIS A 447 -6.57 -12.53 9.52
C HIS A 447 -7.88 -13.09 10.09
N PHE A 448 -8.99 -12.34 10.02
CA PHE A 448 -10.32 -12.79 10.44
C PHE A 448 -10.73 -14.09 9.73
N ASN A 449 -10.71 -14.09 8.39
CA ASN A 449 -11.08 -15.25 7.58
C ASN A 449 -10.23 -16.49 7.92
N LYS A 450 -8.94 -16.30 8.24
CA LYS A 450 -8.03 -17.37 8.65
C LYS A 450 -8.31 -17.88 10.07
N THR A 451 -8.55 -16.97 11.02
CA THR A 451 -8.78 -17.29 12.44
C THR A 451 -10.07 -18.07 12.62
N PHE A 452 -11.18 -17.62 12.02
CA PHE A 452 -12.49 -18.29 12.10
C PHE A 452 -12.72 -19.32 10.98
N ARG A 453 -11.72 -19.54 10.09
CA ARG A 453 -11.73 -20.52 8.98
C ARG A 453 -12.91 -20.40 8.01
N ARG A 454 -13.55 -19.23 7.92
CA ARG A 454 -14.74 -18.94 7.10
C ARG A 454 -14.45 -17.72 6.21
N ALA A 455 -14.72 -17.83 4.92
CA ALA A 455 -14.44 -16.75 3.94
C ALA A 455 -15.56 -15.70 3.92
N LEU A 456 -15.74 -14.94 5.01
CA LEU A 456 -16.82 -13.97 5.15
C LEU A 456 -16.51 -12.60 4.52
N PHE A 457 -15.24 -12.19 4.55
CA PHE A 457 -14.81 -10.88 4.06
C PHE A 457 -14.08 -10.96 2.71
N PRO A 458 -14.48 -10.18 1.69
CA PRO A 458 -13.65 -9.97 0.50
C PRO A 458 -12.41 -9.15 0.87
N MET A 459 -11.35 -9.24 0.04
CA MET A 459 -10.19 -8.37 0.17
C MET A 459 -10.44 -7.10 -0.66
N PRO A 460 -10.73 -5.93 -0.06
CA PRO A 460 -11.05 -4.73 -0.82
C PRO A 460 -9.84 -4.27 -1.64
N ARG A 461 -10.10 -3.55 -2.73
CA ARG A 461 -9.08 -2.98 -3.64
C ARG A 461 -9.11 -1.45 -3.60
N ALA A 462 -7.95 -0.82 -3.71
CA ALA A 462 -7.87 0.62 -3.93
C ALA A 462 -8.38 0.95 -5.34
N LEU A 463 -9.44 1.77 -5.42
CA LEU A 463 -9.87 2.37 -6.69
C LEU A 463 -9.13 3.71 -6.83
N LEU A 464 -7.92 3.64 -7.37
CA LEU A 464 -7.09 4.80 -7.66
C LEU A 464 -7.72 5.58 -8.82
N THR A 465 -8.43 6.64 -8.52
CA THR A 465 -8.99 7.55 -9.54
C THR A 465 -7.91 8.53 -10.00
N GLU A 466 -7.93 8.89 -11.29
CA GLU A 466 -7.12 9.98 -11.86
C GLU A 466 -7.64 11.33 -11.34
N SER A 467 -7.33 11.61 -10.08
CA SER A 467 -7.82 12.74 -9.32
C SER A 467 -6.91 13.94 -9.50
N ALA A 468 -7.48 15.08 -9.92
CA ALA A 468 -6.75 16.34 -9.97
C ALA A 468 -6.26 16.72 -8.56
N ARG A 469 -4.93 16.65 -8.36
CA ARG A 469 -4.27 16.94 -7.07
C ARG A 469 -4.22 18.45 -6.83
N ILE A 470 -5.33 19.02 -6.39
CA ILE A 470 -5.47 20.46 -6.17
C ILE A 470 -4.62 20.90 -4.97
N MET A 471 -3.74 21.88 -5.21
CA MET A 471 -2.83 22.45 -4.21
C MET A 471 -3.41 23.76 -3.64
N SER A 472 -2.88 24.23 -2.51
CA SER A 472 -3.29 25.49 -1.89
C SER A 472 -3.06 26.66 -2.84
N LEU A 473 -3.99 27.62 -2.83
CA LEU A 473 -3.85 28.86 -3.61
C LEU A 473 -2.76 29.78 -3.07
N ARG A 474 -2.30 29.58 -1.83
CA ARG A 474 -1.25 30.40 -1.21
C ARG A 474 0.09 29.69 -1.14
N ASP A 475 0.09 28.38 -0.91
CA ASP A 475 1.27 27.51 -0.92
C ASP A 475 1.08 26.41 -1.98
N PRO A 476 1.54 26.62 -3.23
CA PRO A 476 1.39 25.64 -4.30
C PRO A 476 2.13 24.30 -4.08
N LEU A 477 2.98 24.18 -3.06
CA LEU A 477 3.67 22.93 -2.72
C LEU A 477 2.86 22.07 -1.73
N ARG A 478 1.84 22.64 -1.08
CA ARG A 478 0.96 21.92 -0.14
C ARG A 478 -0.40 21.61 -0.77
N LYS A 479 -0.86 20.38 -0.58
CA LYS A 479 -2.22 19.92 -0.94
C LYS A 479 -3.27 20.78 -0.23
N MET A 480 -4.32 21.20 -0.95
CA MET A 480 -5.36 22.06 -0.37
C MET A 480 -6.05 21.37 0.82
N SER A 481 -5.96 21.92 2.03
CA SER A 481 -6.48 21.31 3.25
C SER A 481 -7.70 22.04 3.82
N LYS A 482 -8.69 21.27 4.29
CA LYS A 482 -9.82 21.76 5.10
C LYS A 482 -9.35 22.47 6.38
N SER A 483 -8.20 22.05 6.92
CA SER A 483 -7.63 22.52 8.19
C SER A 483 -6.57 23.63 8.01
N ASP A 484 -6.47 24.24 6.83
CA ASP A 484 -5.61 25.40 6.63
C ASP A 484 -6.24 26.63 7.36
N PRO A 485 -5.50 27.32 8.26
CA PRO A 485 -6.02 28.50 8.95
C PRO A 485 -6.30 29.67 7.98
N LEU A 486 -5.66 29.69 6.80
CA LEU A 486 -5.92 30.69 5.79
C LEU A 486 -7.13 30.29 4.94
N THR A 487 -8.29 30.87 5.21
CA THR A 487 -9.50 30.72 4.38
C THR A 487 -9.28 31.10 2.91
N GLN A 488 -8.24 31.89 2.62
CA GLN A 488 -7.82 32.29 1.27
C GLN A 488 -6.98 31.23 0.54
N ALA A 489 -6.50 30.18 1.23
CA ALA A 489 -5.77 29.05 0.64
C ALA A 489 -6.70 28.03 -0.05
N ARG A 490 -7.98 28.01 0.32
CA ARG A 490 -8.98 27.02 -0.13
C ARG A 490 -10.25 27.67 -0.69
N ILE A 491 -10.79 27.07 -1.75
CA ILE A 491 -12.13 27.40 -2.27
C ILE A 491 -13.12 26.40 -1.66
N THR A 492 -14.22 26.89 -1.08
CA THR A 492 -15.35 26.11 -0.58
C THR A 492 -16.46 26.08 -1.63
N LEU A 493 -17.24 24.99 -1.74
CA LEU A 493 -18.39 24.98 -2.66
C LEU A 493 -19.50 25.98 -2.24
N ALA A 494 -19.45 26.49 -1.00
CA ALA A 494 -20.34 27.54 -0.50
C ALA A 494 -19.91 28.98 -0.86
N ASP A 495 -18.65 29.18 -1.30
CA ASP A 495 -18.08 30.51 -1.52
C ASP A 495 -18.91 31.32 -2.55
N SER A 496 -19.10 32.61 -2.30
CA SER A 496 -19.70 33.51 -3.29
C SER A 496 -18.78 33.76 -4.49
N ASP A 497 -19.34 34.21 -5.61
CA ASP A 497 -18.59 34.51 -6.83
C ASP A 497 -17.53 35.61 -6.59
N ALA A 498 -17.84 36.55 -5.70
CA ALA A 498 -16.90 37.57 -5.23
C ALA A 498 -15.74 36.97 -4.42
N GLU A 499 -16.00 36.00 -3.54
CA GLU A 499 -14.95 35.30 -2.77
C GLU A 499 -14.08 34.40 -3.66
N ILE A 500 -14.69 33.64 -4.57
CA ILE A 500 -13.99 32.79 -5.55
C ILE A 500 -13.00 33.66 -6.36
N ARG A 501 -13.50 34.77 -6.93
CA ARG A 501 -12.69 35.77 -7.66
C ARG A 501 -11.61 36.39 -6.77
N ALA A 502 -11.95 36.79 -5.54
CA ALA A 502 -11.01 37.40 -4.59
C ALA A 502 -9.90 36.46 -4.09
N LYS A 503 -10.15 35.15 -4.06
CA LYS A 503 -9.17 34.10 -3.73
C LYS A 503 -8.28 33.76 -4.92
N ILE A 504 -8.86 33.50 -6.09
CA ILE A 504 -8.10 33.12 -7.31
C ILE A 504 -7.21 34.26 -7.80
N GLN A 505 -7.69 35.50 -7.79
CA GLN A 505 -6.86 36.65 -8.17
C GLN A 505 -5.63 36.83 -7.27
N ARG A 506 -5.77 36.52 -5.98
CA ARG A 506 -4.68 36.53 -4.98
C ARG A 506 -3.87 35.22 -4.94
N ALA A 507 -4.14 34.23 -5.79
CA ALA A 507 -3.40 32.99 -5.82
C ALA A 507 -1.92 33.23 -6.17
N THR A 508 -1.02 32.47 -5.53
CA THR A 508 0.43 32.56 -5.72
C THR A 508 0.81 32.05 -7.12
N THR A 509 1.22 32.96 -7.99
CA THR A 509 1.80 32.69 -9.32
C THR A 509 3.28 33.07 -9.31
N ASP A 510 4.03 32.59 -10.30
CA ASP A 510 5.44 32.96 -10.48
C ASP A 510 5.58 34.42 -10.92
N CYS A 511 6.74 35.01 -10.61
CA CYS A 511 7.14 36.35 -11.07
C CYS A 511 7.66 36.34 -12.52
N GLY A 512 7.29 35.34 -13.33
CA GLY A 512 7.68 35.23 -14.73
C GLY A 512 7.21 36.48 -15.49
N GLY A 513 8.17 37.16 -16.14
CA GLY A 513 7.93 38.48 -16.74
C GLY A 513 6.79 38.50 -17.76
N ALA A 514 6.13 39.65 -17.89
CA ALA A 514 5.02 39.85 -18.82
C ALA A 514 5.44 39.51 -20.26
N GLY A 515 5.01 38.34 -20.74
CA GLY A 515 5.47 37.73 -22.00
C GLY A 515 5.68 36.21 -21.89
N ALA A 516 5.95 35.69 -20.69
CA ALA A 516 5.96 34.24 -20.44
C ALA A 516 4.53 33.68 -20.41
N GLY A 517 4.08 33.07 -21.51
CA GLY A 517 2.76 32.44 -21.63
C GLY A 517 2.53 31.29 -20.63
N VAL A 518 1.29 30.82 -20.54
CA VAL A 518 0.95 29.71 -19.62
C VAL A 518 1.64 28.42 -20.07
N THR A 519 2.32 27.77 -19.14
CA THR A 519 2.90 26.43 -19.32
C THR A 519 2.55 25.55 -18.12
N TYR A 520 2.38 24.25 -18.37
CA TYR A 520 2.16 23.26 -17.31
C TYR A 520 3.50 22.58 -16.97
N ASP A 521 4.13 23.10 -15.92
CA ASP A 521 5.34 22.54 -15.30
C ASP A 521 5.14 22.55 -13.76
N PRO A 522 4.71 21.43 -13.17
CA PRO A 522 4.51 21.33 -11.72
C PRO A 522 5.79 21.45 -10.88
N ALA A 523 6.98 21.32 -11.48
CA ALA A 523 8.26 21.41 -10.78
C ALA A 523 8.82 22.84 -10.78
N ALA A 524 8.88 23.49 -11.95
CA ALA A 524 9.40 24.85 -12.07
C ALA A 524 8.34 25.95 -11.84
N ARG A 525 7.06 25.68 -12.17
CA ARG A 525 5.97 26.67 -12.08
C ARG A 525 4.75 26.11 -11.32
N PRO A 526 4.90 25.66 -10.05
CA PRO A 526 3.82 24.96 -9.33
C PRO A 526 2.55 25.80 -9.16
N GLY A 527 2.66 27.12 -8.96
CA GLY A 527 1.50 28.02 -8.82
C GLY A 527 0.65 28.14 -10.09
N VAL A 528 1.30 28.37 -11.24
CA VAL A 528 0.62 28.40 -12.55
C VAL A 528 0.06 27.03 -12.90
N SER A 529 0.83 25.96 -12.66
CA SER A 529 0.40 24.59 -12.93
C SER A 529 -0.79 24.15 -12.08
N ASN A 530 -0.91 24.60 -10.82
CA ASN A 530 -2.09 24.39 -10.00
C ASN A 530 -3.34 25.09 -10.59
N LEU A 531 -3.19 26.34 -11.07
CA LEU A 531 -4.28 27.05 -11.74
C LEU A 531 -4.71 26.36 -13.06
N VAL A 532 -3.75 25.90 -13.87
CA VAL A 532 -4.03 25.08 -15.07
C VAL A 532 -4.73 23.78 -14.70
N ALA A 533 -4.27 23.06 -13.67
CA ALA A 533 -4.91 21.82 -13.22
C ALA A 533 -6.34 22.03 -12.74
N ILE A 534 -6.62 23.15 -12.05
CA ILE A 534 -7.98 23.55 -11.65
C ILE A 534 -8.84 23.81 -12.89
N TYR A 535 -8.39 24.64 -13.85
CA TYR A 535 -9.14 24.91 -15.09
C TYR A 535 -9.43 23.63 -15.88
N ALA A 536 -8.40 22.82 -16.11
CA ALA A 536 -8.50 21.58 -16.87
C ALA A 536 -9.48 20.58 -16.22
N ALA A 537 -9.43 20.42 -14.90
CA ALA A 537 -10.37 19.57 -14.15
C ALA A 537 -11.82 20.11 -14.17
N LEU A 538 -12.01 21.43 -14.21
CA LEU A 538 -13.31 22.10 -14.35
C LEU A 538 -13.87 22.09 -15.79
N ARG A 539 -13.06 21.72 -16.78
CA ARG A 539 -13.43 21.57 -18.20
C ARG A 539 -13.40 20.12 -18.70
N ASP A 540 -12.97 19.18 -17.84
CA ASP A 540 -12.80 17.75 -18.14
C ASP A 540 -11.75 17.41 -19.21
N VAL A 541 -10.68 18.22 -19.28
CA VAL A 541 -9.56 18.06 -20.22
C VAL A 541 -8.25 17.77 -19.47
N ALA A 542 -7.26 17.23 -20.18
CA ALA A 542 -5.92 17.03 -19.62
C ALA A 542 -5.21 18.39 -19.36
N PRO A 543 -4.49 18.58 -18.23
CA PRO A 543 -3.78 19.85 -17.93
C PRO A 543 -2.79 20.27 -19.02
N GLN A 544 -2.08 19.30 -19.60
CA GLN A 544 -1.14 19.53 -20.70
C GLN A 544 -1.85 20.02 -21.98
N ALA A 545 -3.05 19.49 -22.28
CA ALA A 545 -3.85 19.91 -23.44
C ALA A 545 -4.38 21.34 -23.26
N ALA A 546 -4.91 21.66 -22.06
CA ALA A 546 -5.36 23.01 -21.73
C ALA A 546 -4.22 24.05 -21.83
N ALA A 547 -3.01 23.71 -21.33
CA ALA A 547 -1.84 24.57 -21.43
C ALA A 547 -1.25 24.68 -22.85
N ALA A 548 -1.42 23.66 -23.70
CA ALA A 548 -0.96 23.68 -25.08
C ALA A 548 -1.89 24.47 -26.02
N ALA A 549 -3.20 24.46 -25.74
CA ALA A 549 -4.24 25.12 -26.53
C ALA A 549 -4.68 26.46 -25.91
N GLU A 550 -5.91 26.55 -25.40
CA GLU A 550 -6.61 27.78 -25.00
C GLU A 550 -5.81 28.70 -24.06
N LEU A 551 -5.03 28.13 -23.14
CA LEU A 551 -4.32 28.91 -22.13
C LEU A 551 -2.97 29.44 -22.63
N ARG A 552 -2.39 28.87 -23.70
CA ARG A 552 -0.99 29.10 -24.11
C ARG A 552 -0.64 30.56 -24.35
N SER A 553 -1.57 31.31 -24.96
CA SER A 553 -1.41 32.73 -25.31
C SER A 553 -1.77 33.69 -24.16
N LEU A 554 -2.28 33.18 -23.05
CA LEU A 554 -2.72 34.01 -21.92
C LEU A 554 -1.54 34.41 -21.02
N ASN A 555 -1.66 35.56 -20.37
CA ASN A 555 -0.80 35.94 -19.25
C ASN A 555 -1.36 35.45 -17.90
N ASN A 556 -0.56 35.53 -16.83
CA ASN A 556 -0.96 35.07 -15.48
C ASN A 556 -2.24 35.73 -14.91
N SER A 557 -2.61 36.94 -15.34
CA SER A 557 -3.86 37.61 -14.94
C SER A 557 -5.07 37.09 -15.73
N GLN A 558 -4.91 36.91 -17.05
CA GLN A 558 -5.93 36.31 -17.91
C GLN A 558 -6.19 34.83 -17.53
N LEU A 559 -5.16 34.07 -17.16
CA LEU A 559 -5.31 32.73 -16.59
C LEU A 559 -6.17 32.76 -15.32
N LYS A 560 -5.88 33.67 -14.38
CA LYS A 560 -6.68 33.84 -13.16
C LYS A 560 -8.13 34.20 -13.46
N ALA A 561 -8.40 35.02 -14.47
CA ALA A 561 -9.76 35.31 -14.93
C ALA A 561 -10.44 34.06 -15.51
N ALA A 562 -9.81 33.34 -16.45
CA ALA A 562 -10.36 32.12 -17.04
C ALA A 562 -10.65 31.02 -15.99
N VAL A 563 -9.76 30.83 -15.02
CA VAL A 563 -9.96 29.91 -13.88
C VAL A 563 -11.11 30.37 -12.98
N THR A 564 -11.24 31.69 -12.76
CA THR A 564 -12.34 32.27 -11.97
C THR A 564 -13.70 31.99 -12.61
N GLU A 565 -13.87 32.32 -13.89
CA GLU A 565 -15.17 32.14 -14.56
C GLU A 565 -15.50 30.65 -14.79
N ALA A 566 -14.50 29.80 -15.05
CA ALA A 566 -14.68 28.35 -15.10
C ALA A 566 -15.09 27.76 -13.73
N ALA A 567 -14.56 28.30 -12.63
CA ALA A 567 -14.94 27.92 -11.27
C ALA A 567 -16.35 28.40 -10.92
N ILE A 568 -16.68 29.67 -11.17
CA ILE A 568 -18.02 30.24 -10.96
C ILE A 568 -19.07 29.45 -11.73
N ALA A 569 -18.87 29.21 -13.03
CA ALA A 569 -19.83 28.48 -13.87
C ALA A 569 -20.09 27.04 -13.39
N THR A 570 -19.10 26.40 -12.75
CA THR A 570 -19.25 25.04 -12.21
C THR A 570 -19.82 25.03 -10.79
N LEU A 571 -19.46 26.02 -9.96
CA LEU A 571 -19.78 26.04 -8.54
C LEU A 571 -21.10 26.75 -8.21
N ALA A 572 -21.52 27.76 -8.98
CA ALA A 572 -22.78 28.46 -8.77
C ALA A 572 -24.00 27.53 -8.68
N PRO A 573 -24.27 26.60 -9.63
CA PRO A 573 -25.42 25.70 -9.52
C PRO A 573 -25.34 24.78 -8.29
N ILE A 574 -24.16 24.22 -7.98
CA ILE A 574 -23.94 23.36 -6.81
C ILE A 574 -24.19 24.13 -5.51
N ARG A 575 -23.67 25.36 -5.42
CA ARG A 575 -23.81 26.25 -4.27
C ARG A 575 -25.26 26.65 -4.04
N ASP A 576 -25.95 27.04 -5.09
CA ASP A 576 -27.28 27.62 -4.98
C ASP A 576 -28.33 26.51 -4.79
N GLU A 577 -28.09 25.29 -5.29
CA GLU A 577 -28.81 24.08 -4.90
C GLU A 577 -28.50 23.66 -3.45
N THR A 578 -27.24 23.70 -3.00
CA THR A 578 -26.88 23.45 -1.58
C THR A 578 -27.64 24.41 -0.66
N ARG A 579 -27.72 25.70 -1.03
CA ARG A 579 -28.50 26.72 -0.31
C ARG A 579 -30.00 26.48 -0.36
N ARG A 580 -30.54 25.93 -1.47
CA ARG A 580 -31.95 25.53 -1.57
C ARG A 580 -32.26 24.37 -0.63
N LEU A 581 -31.43 23.33 -0.64
CA LEU A 581 -31.57 22.15 0.22
C LEU A 581 -31.43 22.50 1.70
N LEU A 582 -30.51 23.39 2.08
CA LEU A 582 -30.37 23.85 3.47
C LEU A 582 -31.49 24.75 3.99
N ARG A 583 -32.41 25.22 3.12
CA ARG A 583 -33.68 25.84 3.54
C ARG A 583 -34.76 24.81 3.90
N ASP A 584 -34.57 23.55 3.53
CA ASP A 584 -35.40 22.41 3.96
C ASP A 584 -34.53 21.31 4.62
N PRO A 585 -34.12 21.51 5.89
CA PRO A 585 -33.45 20.47 6.68
C PRO A 585 -34.24 19.16 6.78
N ALA A 586 -35.58 19.21 6.72
CA ALA A 586 -36.43 18.04 6.90
C ALA A 586 -36.34 17.09 5.69
N HIS A 587 -36.26 17.63 4.48
CA HIS A 587 -36.01 16.84 3.26
C HIS A 587 -34.65 16.12 3.29
N ILE A 588 -33.59 16.79 3.75
CA ILE A 588 -32.25 16.17 3.89
C ILE A 588 -32.23 15.13 5.03
N GLU A 589 -32.89 15.38 6.16
CA GLU A 589 -33.05 14.38 7.22
C GLU A 589 -33.84 13.14 6.76
N ALA A 590 -34.93 13.32 6.01
CA ALA A 590 -35.70 12.22 5.44
C ALA A 590 -34.86 11.42 4.43
N THR A 591 -34.07 12.11 3.61
CA THR A 591 -33.13 11.52 2.65
C THR A 591 -32.06 10.67 3.36
N LEU A 592 -31.44 11.21 4.40
CA LEU A 592 -30.46 10.49 5.22
C LEU A 592 -31.09 9.26 5.88
N ARG A 593 -32.29 9.38 6.48
CA ARG A 593 -33.00 8.26 7.12
C ARG A 593 -33.27 7.11 6.14
N ALA A 594 -33.73 7.42 4.93
CA ALA A 594 -33.97 6.40 3.89
C ALA A 594 -32.67 5.68 3.46
N GLY A 595 -31.54 6.37 3.43
CA GLY A 595 -30.22 5.76 3.23
C GLY A 595 -29.74 4.97 4.45
N GLU A 596 -30.01 5.45 5.66
CA GLU A 596 -29.65 4.83 6.94
C GLU A 596 -30.39 3.51 7.17
N ASP A 597 -31.66 3.42 6.81
CA ASP A 597 -32.43 2.16 6.92
C ASP A 597 -31.96 1.13 5.88
N ARG A 598 -31.61 1.55 4.65
CA ARG A 598 -30.96 0.69 3.64
C ARG A 598 -29.59 0.18 4.11
N ALA A 599 -28.75 1.08 4.62
CA ALA A 599 -27.44 0.74 5.17
C ALA A 599 -27.57 -0.20 6.37
N ARG A 600 -28.48 0.10 7.32
CA ARG A 600 -28.74 -0.73 8.50
C ARG A 600 -29.24 -2.12 8.12
N ALA A 601 -30.09 -2.26 7.10
CA ALA A 601 -30.54 -3.57 6.63
C ALA A 601 -29.38 -4.43 6.09
N ALA A 602 -28.56 -3.89 5.20
CA ALA A 602 -27.39 -4.58 4.65
C ALA A 602 -26.35 -4.91 5.75
N ALA A 603 -26.07 -3.95 6.62
CA ALA A 603 -25.15 -4.08 7.74
C ALA A 603 -25.64 -5.12 8.78
N ALA A 604 -26.93 -5.14 9.11
CA ALA A 604 -27.50 -6.10 10.06
C ALA A 604 -27.44 -7.53 9.52
N ALA A 605 -27.70 -7.73 8.22
CA ALA A 605 -27.55 -9.04 7.58
C ALA A 605 -26.08 -9.53 7.63
N SER A 606 -25.12 -8.66 7.28
CA SER A 606 -23.70 -9.00 7.36
C SER A 606 -23.23 -9.26 8.80
N TRP A 607 -23.63 -8.40 9.75
CA TRP A 607 -23.31 -8.56 11.17
C TRP A 607 -23.91 -9.84 11.75
N ALA A 608 -25.10 -10.28 11.31
CA ALA A 608 -25.70 -11.52 11.77
C ALA A 608 -24.86 -12.76 11.44
N GLU A 609 -24.25 -12.82 10.24
CA GLU A 609 -23.31 -13.88 9.86
C GLU A 609 -21.97 -13.78 10.61
N ILE A 610 -21.49 -12.55 10.85
CA ILE A 610 -20.24 -12.30 11.59
C ILE A 610 -20.41 -12.71 13.06
N ALA A 611 -21.51 -12.32 13.71
CA ALA A 611 -21.83 -12.62 15.10
C ALA A 611 -21.99 -14.14 15.34
N GLU A 612 -22.61 -14.86 14.40
CA GLU A 612 -22.63 -16.33 14.38
C GLU A 612 -21.20 -16.89 14.30
N CYS A 613 -20.39 -16.40 13.36
CA CYS A 613 -19.03 -16.88 13.13
C CYS A 613 -18.06 -16.65 14.30
N ILE A 614 -18.31 -15.64 15.14
CA ILE A 614 -17.52 -15.34 16.36
C ILE A 614 -18.19 -15.83 17.65
N GLY A 615 -19.30 -16.56 17.57
CA GLY A 615 -19.96 -17.19 18.72
C GLY A 615 -20.81 -16.26 19.60
N LEU A 616 -21.09 -15.03 19.16
CA LEU A 616 -21.96 -14.07 19.88
C LEU A 616 -23.45 -14.22 19.56
N ARG A 617 -23.81 -15.02 18.55
CA ARG A 617 -25.21 -15.35 18.26
C ARG A 617 -25.54 -16.73 18.81
N HIS A 618 -26.46 -16.77 19.77
CA HIS A 618 -27.09 -18.00 20.24
C HIS A 618 -28.36 -18.30 19.43
N HIS A 619 -28.73 -19.58 19.36
CA HIS A 619 -29.92 -20.09 18.66
C HIS A 619 -31.06 -20.35 19.65
#